data_AF-A1RTD4-F1
#
_entry.id   AF-A1RTD4-F1
#
_cell.length_a   1.000
_cell.length_b   1.000
_cell.length_c   1.000
_cell.angle_alpha   90.00
_cell.angle_beta   90.00
_cell.angle_gamma   90.00
#
_symmetry.space_group_name_H-M   'P 1'
#
loop_
_entity.id
_entity.type
_entity.pdbx_description
1 polymer ?
#
loop_
_entity_poly.entity_id
_entity_poly.type
_entity_poly.pdbx_seq_one_letter_code
_entity_poly.pdbx_strand_id
1 'polypeptide(L)'
;MKYLVPLSRLKKALEELGGQIWFFIDLEPFRTVYTLALCGGQPCVVVSGQDMTPVQLSLEEYLRIETDKKRLASLDYTIRYLLEKVYGDSERESV
;
A
#
# COMPACT_ATOMS: atom_id res chain seq x y z
N MET A 1 -1.03 8.16 -11.83
CA MET A 1 -1.48 8.41 -10.44
C MET A 1 -0.91 9.75 -9.98
N LYS A 2 -1.74 10.76 -9.72
CA LYS A 2 -1.33 12.00 -9.02
C LYS A 2 -1.79 11.88 -7.56
N TYR A 3 -1.08 11.12 -6.73
CA TYR A 3 -1.35 11.14 -5.28
C TYR A 3 -0.38 12.08 -4.59
N LEU A 4 -0.86 13.31 -4.33
CA LEU A 4 -0.25 14.25 -3.39
C LEU A 4 -0.69 13.90 -1.95
N VAL A 5 -0.62 12.62 -1.58
CA VAL A 5 -0.80 12.25 -0.17
C VAL A 5 0.58 12.34 0.47
N PRO A 6 0.77 13.18 1.51
CA PRO A 6 2.03 13.20 2.23
C PRO A 6 2.37 11.81 2.77
N LEU A 7 3.59 11.32 2.52
CA LEU A 7 4.04 10.02 3.01
C LEU A 7 3.88 9.86 4.52
N SER A 8 3.95 10.96 5.29
CA SER A 8 3.67 10.99 6.72
C SER A 8 2.23 10.59 7.09
N ARG A 9 1.23 11.00 6.30
CA ARG A 9 -0.17 10.60 6.51
C ARG A 9 -0.37 9.12 6.21
N LEU A 10 0.22 8.63 5.12
CA LEU A 10 0.16 7.22 4.78
C LEU A 10 0.87 6.34 5.81
N LYS A 11 2.04 6.80 6.29
CA LYS A 11 2.78 6.15 7.38
C LYS A 11 1.88 5.99 8.61
N LYS A 12 1.31 7.09 9.11
CA LYS A 12 0.43 7.04 10.28
C LYS A 12 -0.76 6.11 10.05
N ALA A 13 -1.39 6.18 8.88
CA ALA A 13 -2.52 5.29 8.59
C ALA A 13 -2.14 3.79 8.57
N LEU A 14 -0.93 3.45 8.13
CA LEU A 14 -0.39 2.09 8.24
C LEU A 14 -0.07 1.71 9.67
N GLU A 15 0.50 2.62 10.48
CA GLU A 15 0.80 2.38 11.90
C GLU A 15 -0.47 1.97 12.68
N GLU A 16 -1.60 2.65 12.43
CA GLU A 16 -2.90 2.34 13.05
C GLU A 16 -3.44 0.94 12.70
N LEU A 17 -2.95 0.31 11.63
CA LEU A 17 -3.36 -1.03 11.19
C LEU A 17 -2.28 -2.10 11.38
N GLY A 18 -1.30 -1.86 12.25
CA GLY A 18 -0.24 -2.82 12.55
C GLY A 18 0.91 -2.83 11.54
N GLY A 19 1.02 -1.78 10.72
CA GLY A 19 2.19 -1.50 9.88
C GLY A 19 2.20 -2.16 8.50
N GLN A 20 1.16 -2.92 8.13
CA GLN A 20 1.07 -3.55 6.80
C GLN A 20 -0.36 -3.91 6.38
N ILE A 21 -0.61 -3.94 5.06
CA ILE A 21 -1.86 -4.41 4.45
C ILE A 21 -1.59 -5.02 3.07
N TRP A 22 -2.21 -6.17 2.78
CA TRP A 22 -2.19 -6.75 1.43
C TRP A 22 -3.10 -5.94 0.53
N PHE A 23 -2.58 -5.51 -0.63
CA PHE A 23 -3.41 -4.84 -1.64
C PHE A 23 -3.74 -5.76 -2.81
N PHE A 24 -2.81 -6.62 -3.23
CA PHE A 24 -2.99 -7.46 -4.41
C PHE A 24 -2.42 -8.87 -4.20
N ILE A 25 -3.04 -9.86 -4.82
CA ILE A 25 -2.56 -11.24 -4.88
C ILE A 25 -2.65 -11.69 -6.34
N ASP A 26 -1.52 -12.11 -6.88
CA ASP A 26 -1.48 -12.87 -8.13
C ASP A 26 -1.40 -14.36 -7.79
N LEU A 27 -2.20 -15.20 -8.47
CA LEU A 27 -2.32 -16.62 -8.18
C LEU A 27 -1.57 -17.50 -9.18
N GLU A 28 -1.23 -16.97 -10.36
CA GLU A 28 -0.58 -17.74 -11.43
C GLU A 28 0.61 -16.97 -12.01
N PRO A 29 1.72 -17.63 -12.40
CA PRO A 29 2.00 -19.07 -12.25
C PRO A 29 2.42 -19.47 -10.82
N PHE A 30 2.80 -18.51 -9.98
CA PHE A 30 3.13 -18.70 -8.57
C PHE A 30 2.40 -17.65 -7.73
N ARG A 31 1.94 -18.05 -6.54
CA ARG A 31 1.26 -17.14 -5.64
C ARG A 31 2.21 -16.00 -5.25
N THR A 32 1.86 -14.78 -5.64
CA THR A 32 2.61 -13.56 -5.34
C THR A 32 1.73 -12.57 -4.60
N VAL A 33 2.14 -12.18 -3.40
CA VAL A 33 1.41 -11.23 -2.55
C VAL A 33 2.12 -9.88 -2.58
N TYR A 34 1.35 -8.83 -2.84
CA TYR A 34 1.80 -7.45 -2.82
C TYR A 34 1.24 -6.76 -1.58
N THR A 35 2.15 -6.28 -0.75
CA THR A 35 1.84 -5.70 0.55
C THR A 35 2.32 -4.26 0.59
N LEU A 36 1.47 -3.35 1.05
CA LEU A 36 1.87 -2.01 1.45
C LEU A 36 2.27 -2.08 2.93
N ALA A 37 3.51 -1.75 3.25
CA ALA A 37 4.07 -1.93 4.60
C ALA A 37 4.95 -0.75 5.04
N LEU A 38 5.44 -0.81 6.28
CA LEU A 38 6.46 0.08 6.82
C LEU A 38 7.84 -0.59 6.79
N CYS A 39 8.65 -0.28 5.78
CA CYS A 39 10.05 -0.71 5.70
C CYS A 39 10.93 0.35 6.36
N GLY A 40 11.55 0.04 7.50
CA GLY A 40 12.36 1.02 8.24
C GLY A 40 11.56 2.26 8.67
N GLY A 41 10.24 2.10 8.90
CA GLY A 41 9.34 3.19 9.26
C GLY A 41 8.88 4.09 8.11
N GLN A 42 9.15 3.72 6.86
CA GLN A 42 8.67 4.40 5.66
C GLN A 42 7.71 3.52 4.84
N PRO A 43 6.64 4.07 4.25
CA PRO A 43 5.76 3.32 3.36
C PRO A 43 6.52 2.72 2.17
N CYS A 44 6.38 1.41 1.97
CA CYS A 44 7.03 0.63 0.93
C CYS A 44 6.08 -0.43 0.38
N VAL A 45 6.42 -0.97 -0.79
CA VAL A 45 5.77 -2.17 -1.33
C VAL A 45 6.69 -3.37 -1.11
N VAL A 46 6.16 -4.39 -0.45
CA VAL A 46 6.81 -5.70 -0.30
C VAL A 46 6.13 -6.68 -1.25
N VAL A 47 6.91 -7.28 -2.13
CA VAL A 47 6.46 -8.31 -3.07
C VAL A 47 7.03 -9.65 -2.62
N SER A 48 6.16 -10.59 -2.30
CA SER A 48 6.53 -11.93 -1.81
C SER A 48 5.90 -12.99 -2.69
N GLY A 49 6.72 -13.72 -3.45
CA GLY A 49 6.32 -14.86 -4.25
C GLY A 49 6.60 -16.18 -3.54
N GLN A 50 5.87 -17.24 -3.89
CA GLN A 50 6.27 -18.59 -3.57
C GLN A 50 7.67 -18.85 -4.15
N ASP A 51 8.59 -19.36 -3.32
CA ASP A 51 9.98 -19.67 -3.69
C ASP A 51 10.85 -18.45 -4.10
N MET A 52 10.43 -17.23 -3.74
CA MET A 52 11.20 -16.01 -3.99
C MET A 52 11.61 -15.34 -2.68
N THR A 53 12.79 -14.74 -2.65
CA THR A 53 13.15 -13.81 -1.58
C THR A 53 12.26 -12.57 -1.68
N PRO A 54 11.62 -12.12 -0.58
CA PRO A 54 10.81 -10.91 -0.61
C PRO A 54 11.60 -9.70 -1.09
N VAL A 55 11.01 -8.94 -2.01
CA VAL A 55 11.59 -7.70 -2.52
C VAL A 55 10.89 -6.53 -1.84
N GLN A 56 11.68 -5.58 -1.32
CA GLN A 56 11.18 -4.33 -0.77
C GLN A 56 11.51 -3.19 -1.73
N LEU A 57 10.50 -2.42 -2.09
CA LEU A 57 10.61 -1.26 -2.96
C LEU A 57 10.04 -0.06 -2.23
N SER A 58 10.72 1.09 -2.29
CA SER A 58 10.06 2.34 -1.91
C SER A 58 8.80 2.53 -2.77
N LEU A 59 7.82 3.26 -2.24
CA LEU A 59 6.60 3.54 -2.99
C LEU A 59 6.90 4.25 -4.33
N GLU A 60 7.91 5.13 -4.34
CA GLU A 60 8.39 5.80 -5.56
C GLU A 60 8.96 4.82 -6.58
N GLU A 61 9.85 3.93 -6.16
CA GLU A 61 10.44 2.91 -7.05
C GLU A 61 9.38 2.00 -7.63
N TYR A 62 8.45 1.51 -6.81
CA TYR A 62 7.35 0.67 -7.27
C TYR A 62 6.49 1.39 -8.32
N LEU A 63 6.07 2.65 -8.06
CA LEU A 63 5.28 3.44 -9.00
C LEU A 63 6.01 3.78 -10.30
N ARG A 64 7.34 3.80 -10.28
CA ARG A 64 8.17 4.03 -11.47
C ARG A 64 8.26 2.79 -12.37
N ILE A 65 8.32 1.59 -11.79
CA ILE A 65 8.54 0.35 -12.54
C ILE A 65 7.25 -0.41 -12.84
N GLU A 66 6.21 -0.26 -12.02
CA GLU A 66 4.96 -1.00 -12.18
C GLU A 66 4.16 -0.47 -13.36
N THR A 67 3.78 -1.38 -14.26
CA THR A 67 3.00 -1.08 -15.47
C THR A 67 1.62 -1.74 -15.46
N ASP A 68 1.40 -2.73 -14.60
CA ASP A 68 0.12 -3.41 -14.51
C ASP A 68 -0.95 -2.51 -13.89
N LYS A 69 -1.97 -2.20 -14.70
CA LYS A 69 -3.05 -1.30 -14.30
C LYS A 69 -3.91 -1.85 -13.16
N LYS A 70 -4.06 -3.17 -13.04
CA LYS A 70 -4.85 -3.78 -11.96
C LYS A 70 -4.11 -3.65 -10.63
N ARG A 71 -2.80 -3.93 -10.63
CA ARG A 71 -1.95 -3.74 -9.44
C ARG A 71 -1.91 -2.29 -8.98
N LEU A 72 -1.74 -1.34 -9.91
CA LEU A 72 -1.77 0.08 -9.60
C LEU A 72 -3.13 0.54 -9.06
N ALA A 73 -4.24 0.09 -9.65
CA ALA A 73 -5.58 0.43 -9.19
C ALA A 73 -5.89 -0.14 -7.81
N SER A 74 -5.44 -1.36 -7.53
CA SER A 74 -5.58 -2.00 -6.23
C SER A 74 -4.75 -1.32 -5.14
N LEU A 75 -3.50 -0.93 -5.46
CA LEU A 75 -2.68 -0.12 -4.55
C LEU A 75 -3.37 1.21 -4.24
N ASP A 76 -3.86 1.90 -5.28
CA ASP A 76 -4.60 3.14 -5.12
C ASP A 76 -5.83 2.98 -4.20
N TYR A 77 -6.69 2.02 -4.51
CA TYR A 77 -7.86 1.71 -3.69
C TYR A 77 -7.48 1.48 -2.22
N THR A 78 -6.42 0.71 -1.98
CA THR A 78 -5.95 0.40 -0.63
C THR A 78 -5.47 1.66 0.09
N ILE A 79 -4.69 2.52 -0.57
CA ILE A 79 -4.25 3.80 0.02
C ILE A 79 -5.47 4.67 0.37
N ARG A 80 -6.45 4.79 -0.52
CA ARG A 80 -7.68 5.56 -0.25
C ARG A 80 -8.45 4.99 0.94
N TYR A 81 -8.64 3.67 0.97
CA TYR A 81 -9.30 2.97 2.08
C TYR A 81 -8.58 3.24 3.42
N LEU A 82 -7.25 3.16 3.45
CA LEU A 82 -6.46 3.45 4.65
C LEU A 82 -6.69 4.89 5.15
N LEU A 83 -6.64 5.85 4.24
CA LEU A 83 -6.80 7.26 4.59
C LEU A 83 -8.22 7.57 5.04
N GLU A 84 -9.23 7.00 4.38
CA GLU A 84 -10.63 7.15 4.77
C GLU A 84 -10.90 6.53 6.14
N LYS A 85 -10.36 5.33 6.40
CA LYS A 85 -10.54 4.66 7.70
C LYS A 85 -9.94 5.43 8.87
N VAL A 86 -8.82 6.11 8.64
CA VAL A 86 -8.07 6.80 9.72
C VAL A 86 -8.45 8.28 9.84
N TYR A 87 -8.84 8.92 8.74
CA TYR A 87 -9.11 10.37 8.70
C TYR A 87 -10.53 10.73 8.25
N GLY A 88 -11.32 9.78 7.73
CA GLY A 88 -12.66 10.04 7.19
C GLY A 88 -13.74 10.29 8.25
N ASP A 89 -13.54 9.81 9.48
CA ASP A 89 -14.49 10.07 10.58
C ASP A 89 -14.35 11.48 11.19
N SER A 90 -13.29 12.24 10.83
CA SER A 90 -13.08 13.62 11.31
C SER A 90 -14.20 14.60 10.92
N GLU A 91 -15.03 14.26 9.92
CA GLU A 91 -16.15 15.09 9.45
C GLU A 91 -17.53 14.66 10.01
N ARG A 92 -17.61 13.53 10.74
CA ARG A 92 -18.90 12.97 11.21
C ARG A 92 -19.28 13.33 12.65
N GLU A 93 -18.36 13.90 13.43
CA GLU A 93 -18.62 14.30 14.83
C GLU A 93 -19.15 15.74 14.98
N SER A 94 -19.51 16.42 13.89
CA SER A 94 -19.94 17.83 13.90
C SER A 94 -21.39 18.08 13.46
N VAL A 95 -22.28 17.08 13.53
CA VAL A 95 -23.72 17.23 13.25
C VAL A 95 -24.57 16.79 14.43
#